data_AF-A0A2W7AIM4-F1
#
_entry.id   AF-A0A2W7AIM4-F1
#
_cell.length_a   1.000
_cell.length_b   1.000
_cell.length_c   1.000
_cell.angle_alpha   90.00
_cell.angle_beta   90.00
_cell.angle_gamma   90.00
#
_symmetry.space_group_name_H-M   'P 1'
#
loop_
_entity.id
_entity.type
_entity.pdbx_description
1 polymer ?
#
loop_
_entity_poly.entity_id
_entity_poly.type
_entity_poly.pdbx_seq_one_letter_code
_entity_poly.pdbx_strand_id
1 'polypeptide(L)'
;MTYGALEAPPISVSDLESFARTGIPSRDLQLLLNVLRIEETQARQALTQNVLVDVDSLREASNTFAGQFLWQLLATTVTFTDNDSPGWELLRNAVLDSAASGQLTMLDVLRTIEASRLQVDGRRVMEIASQVDFERIGALASILLGQ
;
A
#
# COMPACT_ATOMS: atom_id res chain seq x y z
N MET A 1 2.22 0.46 -35.29
CA MET A 1 3.37 0.17 -34.42
C MET A 1 2.81 0.02 -33.02
N THR A 2 2.70 -1.21 -32.55
CA THR A 2 2.16 -1.51 -31.21
C THR A 2 3.20 -1.04 -30.20
N TYR A 3 2.83 -0.09 -29.34
CA TYR A 3 3.60 0.24 -28.14
C TYR A 3 3.78 -1.07 -27.38
N GLY A 4 4.97 -1.65 -27.44
CA GLY A 4 5.35 -2.77 -26.58
C GLY A 4 5.09 -2.32 -25.15
N ALA A 5 4.14 -3.01 -24.52
CA ALA A 5 3.52 -2.62 -23.27
C ALA A 5 4.58 -2.32 -22.21
N LEU A 6 4.50 -1.14 -21.62
CA LEU A 6 5.03 -0.89 -20.28
C LEU A 6 4.17 -1.72 -19.31
N GLU A 7 4.35 -3.03 -19.29
CA GLU A 7 3.90 -3.85 -18.18
C GLU A 7 4.83 -3.51 -17.04
N ALA A 8 4.38 -2.67 -16.11
CA ALA A 8 5.03 -2.54 -14.81
C ALA A 8 4.88 -3.92 -14.14
N PRO A 9 5.96 -4.70 -14.00
CA PRO A 9 5.86 -6.02 -13.41
C PRO A 9 5.42 -5.89 -11.94
N PRO A 10 4.74 -6.92 -11.40
CA PRO A 10 4.35 -6.92 -10.00
C PRO A 10 5.58 -6.80 -9.11
N ILE A 11 5.51 -5.95 -8.10
CA ILE A 11 6.61 -5.77 -7.13
C ILE A 11 6.38 -6.72 -5.96
N SER A 12 7.36 -7.57 -5.69
CA SER A 12 7.32 -8.48 -4.54
C SER A 12 7.50 -7.72 -3.22
N VAL A 13 6.90 -8.23 -2.14
CA VAL A 13 7.15 -7.66 -0.79
C VAL A 13 8.63 -7.74 -0.42
N SER A 14 9.32 -8.82 -0.80
CA SER A 14 10.76 -8.97 -0.55
C SER A 14 11.61 -7.89 -1.23
N ASP A 15 11.22 -7.42 -2.42
CA ASP A 15 11.90 -6.32 -3.10
C ASP A 15 11.72 -5.00 -2.34
N LEU A 16 10.51 -4.73 -1.85
CA LEU A 16 10.21 -3.55 -1.02
C LEU A 16 10.96 -3.59 0.31
N GLU A 17 11.09 -4.76 0.94
CA GLU A 17 11.90 -4.96 2.14
C GLU A 17 13.39 -4.73 1.89
N SER A 18 13.92 -5.28 0.80
CA SER A 18 15.30 -5.10 0.41
C SER A 18 15.59 -3.62 0.15
N PHE A 19 14.70 -2.94 -0.58
CA PHE A 19 14.80 -1.50 -0.84
C PHE A 19 14.74 -0.67 0.44
N ALA A 20 13.81 -0.96 1.35
CA ALA A 20 13.71 -0.28 2.65
C ALA A 20 15.02 -0.37 3.45
N ARG A 21 15.66 -1.55 3.44
CA ARG A 21 16.91 -1.82 4.18
C ARG A 21 18.13 -1.21 3.50
N THR A 22 18.30 -1.45 2.20
CA THR A 22 19.53 -1.13 1.45
C THR A 22 19.51 0.25 0.81
N GLY A 23 18.31 0.80 0.57
CA GLY A 23 18.12 2.00 -0.24
C GLY A 23 18.28 1.77 -1.74
N ILE A 24 18.50 0.53 -2.19
CA ILE A 24 18.72 0.20 -3.61
C ILE A 24 17.46 -0.50 -4.13
N PRO A 25 16.71 0.10 -5.07
CA PRO A 25 15.51 -0.53 -5.61
C PRO A 25 15.87 -1.68 -6.56
N SER A 26 15.00 -2.69 -6.65
CA SER A 26 15.10 -3.67 -7.73
C SER A 26 14.86 -2.98 -9.08
N ARG A 27 15.25 -3.63 -10.19
CA ARG A 27 15.05 -3.08 -11.53
C ARG A 27 13.59 -2.69 -11.78
N ASP A 28 12.68 -3.53 -11.32
CA ASP A 28 11.25 -3.39 -11.49
C ASP A 28 10.68 -2.25 -10.65
N LEU A 29 11.13 -2.15 -9.39
CA LEU A 29 10.77 -1.02 -8.53
C LEU A 29 11.32 0.30 -9.07
N GLN A 30 12.57 0.33 -9.57
CA GLN A 30 13.15 1.53 -10.18
C GLN A 30 12.32 2.01 -11.38
N LEU A 31 11.90 1.09 -12.25
CA LEU A 31 11.05 1.43 -13.40
C LEU A 31 9.73 2.07 -12.94
N LEU A 32 9.08 1.48 -11.94
CA LEU A 32 7.84 2.01 -11.38
C LEU A 32 8.04 3.41 -10.79
N LEU A 33 9.09 3.61 -9.97
CA LEU A 33 9.41 4.91 -9.37
C LEU A 33 9.66 5.99 -10.44
N ASN A 34 10.40 5.65 -11.49
CA ASN A 34 10.68 6.57 -12.59
C ASN A 34 9.41 6.98 -13.34
N VAL A 35 8.50 6.02 -13.59
CA VAL A 35 7.22 6.28 -14.27
C VAL A 35 6.31 7.16 -13.40
N LEU A 36 6.25 6.87 -12.09
CA LEU A 36 5.50 7.67 -11.12
C LEU A 36 6.17 8.99 -10.77
N ARG A 37 7.42 9.21 -11.19
CA ARG A 37 8.26 10.36 -10.84
C ARG A 37 8.40 10.53 -9.32
N ILE A 38 8.55 9.42 -8.62
CA ILE A 38 8.77 9.40 -7.17
C ILE A 38 10.27 9.22 -6.92
N GLU A 39 10.84 10.13 -6.12
CA GLU A 39 12.22 10.03 -5.69
C GLU A 39 12.42 8.80 -4.79
N GLU A 40 13.52 8.08 -4.95
CA GLU A 40 13.83 6.86 -4.16
C GLU A 40 13.81 7.14 -2.66
N THR A 41 14.35 8.30 -2.25
CA THR A 41 14.35 8.71 -0.84
C THR A 41 12.92 8.88 -0.31
N GLN A 42 12.03 9.47 -1.11
CA GLN A 42 10.63 9.65 -0.74
C GLN A 42 9.88 8.32 -0.66
N ALA A 43 10.09 7.43 -1.65
CA ALA A 43 9.49 6.10 -1.63
C ALA A 43 9.95 5.27 -0.43
N ARG A 44 11.26 5.31 -0.14
CA ARG A 44 11.82 4.62 1.02
C ARG A 44 11.29 5.18 2.33
N GLN A 45 11.16 6.50 2.43
CA GLN A 45 10.53 7.14 3.58
C GLN A 45 9.08 6.67 3.73
N ALA A 46 8.28 6.66 2.66
CA ALA A 46 6.90 6.19 2.71
C ALA A 46 6.78 4.72 3.19
N LEU A 47 7.74 3.86 2.84
CA LEU A 47 7.75 2.46 3.30
C LEU A 47 8.11 2.30 4.77
N THR A 48 8.95 3.19 5.31
CA THR A 48 9.59 3.04 6.63
C THR A 48 9.13 4.05 7.67
N GLN A 49 8.32 5.04 7.27
CA GLN A 49 7.80 6.04 8.17
C GLN A 49 6.84 5.39 9.17
N ASN A 50 7.12 5.63 10.45
CA ASN A 50 6.22 5.26 11.53
C ASN A 50 5.02 6.20 11.53
N VAL A 51 3.83 5.63 11.43
CA VAL A 51 2.56 6.33 11.59
C VAL A 51 2.00 5.94 12.96
N LEU A 52 1.78 6.93 13.82
CA LEU A 52 1.05 6.73 15.07
C LEU A 52 -0.43 6.53 14.73
N VAL A 53 -1.04 5.51 15.32
CA VAL A 53 -2.46 5.22 15.06
C VAL A 53 -3.15 4.79 16.34
N ASP A 54 -4.37 5.30 16.52
CA ASP A 54 -5.30 4.78 17.51
C ASP A 54 -6.05 3.59 16.90
N VAL A 55 -5.78 2.39 17.43
CA VAL A 55 -6.27 1.13 16.84
C VAL A 55 -7.78 1.01 16.94
N ASP A 56 -8.38 1.53 18.00
CA ASP A 56 -9.82 1.50 18.21
C ASP A 56 -10.54 2.41 17.22
N SER A 57 -10.04 3.65 17.04
CA SER A 57 -10.54 4.59 16.03
C SER A 57 -10.38 4.04 14.61
N LEU A 58 -9.23 3.42 14.30
CA LEU A 58 -8.99 2.79 13.00
C LEU A 58 -9.96 1.63 12.75
N ARG A 59 -10.23 0.81 13.78
CA ARG A 59 -11.19 -0.30 13.71
C ARG A 59 -12.62 0.19 13.50
N GLU A 60 -13.02 1.22 14.23
CA GLU A 60 -14.33 1.85 14.08
C GLU A 60 -14.52 2.44 12.68
N ALA A 61 -13.57 3.26 12.23
CA ALA A 61 -13.58 3.85 10.89
C ALA A 61 -13.65 2.77 9.79
N SER A 62 -12.88 1.68 9.97
CA SER A 62 -12.85 0.54 9.04
C SER A 62 -14.17 -0.23 8.94
N ASN A 63 -15.04 -0.12 9.94
CA ASN A 63 -16.35 -0.79 9.94
C ASN A 63 -17.45 0.06 9.27
N THR A 64 -17.20 1.34 9.03
CA THR A 64 -18.15 2.22 8.31
C THR A 64 -18.23 1.85 6.82
N PHE A 65 -19.31 2.25 6.15
CA PHE A 65 -19.45 2.07 4.70
C PHE A 65 -18.29 2.71 3.91
N ALA A 66 -17.89 3.93 4.29
CA ALA A 66 -16.77 4.63 3.66
C ALA A 66 -15.43 3.92 3.90
N GLY A 67 -15.20 3.42 5.13
CA GLY A 67 -14.00 2.66 5.46
C GLY A 67 -13.90 1.34 4.69
N GLN A 68 -14.99 0.59 4.59
CA GLN A 68 -15.02 -0.64 3.79
C GLN A 68 -14.75 -0.37 2.30
N PHE A 69 -15.33 0.70 1.75
CA PHE A 69 -15.05 1.12 0.37
C PHE A 69 -13.57 1.47 0.16
N LEU A 70 -12.95 2.17 1.12
CA LEU A 70 -11.52 2.49 1.07
C LEU A 70 -10.67 1.21 1.03
N TRP A 71 -10.98 0.21 1.87
CA TRP A 71 -10.27 -1.07 1.85
C TRP A 71 -10.42 -1.79 0.51
N GLN A 72 -11.62 -1.76 -0.08
CA GLN A 72 -11.86 -2.35 -1.40
C GLN A 72 -11.04 -1.66 -2.48
N LEU A 73 -10.97 -0.32 -2.46
CA LEU A 73 -10.15 0.44 -3.40
C LEU A 73 -8.66 0.11 -3.25
N LEU A 74 -8.16 0.11 -2.02
CA LEU A 74 -6.75 -0.20 -1.73
C LEU A 74 -6.41 -1.64 -2.13
N ALA A 75 -7.32 -2.60 -1.88
CA ALA A 75 -7.13 -3.99 -2.27
C ALA A 75 -6.97 -4.19 -3.79
N THR A 76 -7.41 -3.24 -4.62
CA THR A 76 -7.14 -3.32 -6.06
C THR A 76 -5.66 -3.13 -6.39
N THR A 77 -4.90 -2.41 -5.55
CA THR A 77 -3.45 -2.14 -5.78
C THR A 77 -2.56 -3.35 -5.51
N VAL A 78 -3.11 -4.42 -4.97
CA VAL A 78 -2.37 -5.62 -4.59
C VAL A 78 -3.03 -6.86 -5.16
N THR A 79 -2.22 -7.84 -5.53
CA THR A 79 -2.67 -9.16 -5.96
C THR A 79 -2.37 -10.17 -4.86
N PHE A 80 -3.38 -10.96 -4.51
CA PHE A 80 -3.23 -12.07 -3.58
C PHE A 80 -3.17 -13.38 -4.37
N THR A 81 -2.09 -14.15 -4.18
CA THR A 81 -1.81 -15.34 -5.02
C THR A 81 -2.79 -16.49 -4.76
N ASP A 82 -3.27 -16.64 -3.53
CA ASP A 82 -4.23 -17.65 -3.10
C ASP A 82 -4.96 -17.12 -1.87
N ASN A 83 -6.27 -16.85 -1.94
CA ASN A 83 -7.07 -16.63 -0.74
C ASN A 83 -8.57 -16.87 -0.94
N ASP A 84 -9.15 -17.64 -0.02
CA ASP A 84 -10.60 -17.85 0.14
C ASP A 84 -11.33 -16.61 0.72
N SER A 85 -10.56 -15.62 1.20
CA SER A 85 -11.09 -14.37 1.76
C SER A 85 -10.98 -13.21 0.76
N PRO A 86 -11.92 -12.25 0.77
CA PRO A 86 -11.81 -11.05 -0.04
C PRO A 86 -10.51 -10.28 0.28
N GLY A 87 -9.74 -9.89 -0.75
CA GLY A 87 -8.46 -9.19 -0.58
C GLY A 87 -8.51 -7.93 0.30
N TRP A 88 -9.66 -7.24 0.33
CA TRP A 88 -9.87 -6.06 1.17
C TRP A 88 -9.96 -6.40 2.66
N GLU A 89 -10.51 -7.56 3.02
CA GLU A 89 -10.61 -7.99 4.41
C GLU A 89 -9.24 -8.41 4.94
N LEU A 90 -8.45 -9.08 4.11
CA LEU A 90 -7.07 -9.44 4.42
C LEU A 90 -6.21 -8.20 4.64
N LEU A 91 -6.32 -7.21 3.74
CA LEU A 91 -5.60 -5.95 3.88
C LEU A 91 -6.00 -5.21 5.15
N ARG A 92 -7.31 -5.08 5.42
CA ARG A 92 -7.82 -4.47 6.64
C ARG A 92 -7.28 -5.14 7.90
N ASN A 93 -7.36 -6.47 7.97
CA ASN A 93 -6.92 -7.23 9.13
C ASN A 93 -5.41 -7.11 9.33
N ALA A 94 -4.62 -7.18 8.25
CA ALA A 94 -3.18 -6.97 8.33
C ALA A 94 -2.83 -5.58 8.89
N VAL A 95 -3.51 -4.52 8.43
CA VAL A 95 -3.28 -3.19 8.98
C VAL A 95 -3.65 -3.11 10.46
N LEU A 96 -4.80 -3.66 10.87
CA LEU A 96 -5.22 -3.67 12.28
C LEU A 96 -4.26 -4.46 13.18
N ASP A 97 -3.73 -5.57 12.67
CA ASP A 97 -2.78 -6.41 13.40
C ASP A 97 -1.42 -5.71 13.52
N SER A 98 -0.91 -5.08 12.45
CA SER A 98 0.32 -4.28 12.50
C SER A 98 0.16 -3.06 13.42
N ALA A 99 -1.03 -2.46 13.44
CA ALA A 99 -1.37 -1.30 14.26
C ALA A 99 -1.43 -1.62 15.77
N ALA A 100 -1.54 -2.88 16.18
CA ALA A 100 -1.79 -3.27 17.57
C ALA A 100 -0.80 -2.70 18.60
N SER A 101 0.40 -2.29 18.15
CA SER A 101 1.41 -1.63 18.99
C SER A 101 1.23 -0.10 19.16
N GLY A 102 0.20 0.49 18.56
CA GLY A 102 -0.05 1.94 18.53
C GLY A 102 0.71 2.69 17.43
N GLN A 103 1.49 1.96 16.65
CA GLN A 103 2.26 2.48 15.52
C GLN A 103 2.35 1.43 14.42
N LEU A 104 2.46 1.86 13.18
CA LEU A 104 2.71 0.96 12.04
C LEU A 104 3.54 1.65 10.96
N THR A 105 4.33 0.85 10.25
CA THR A 105 4.90 1.23 8.95
C THR A 105 4.17 0.48 7.84
N MET A 106 4.25 0.98 6.60
CA MET A 106 3.76 0.24 5.43
C MET A 106 4.46 -1.13 5.34
N LEU A 107 5.75 -1.20 5.71
CA LEU A 107 6.49 -2.45 5.69
C LEU A 107 5.97 -3.48 6.69
N ASP A 108 5.49 -3.04 7.86
CA ASP A 108 4.89 -3.96 8.85
C ASP A 108 3.60 -4.57 8.31
N VAL A 109 2.75 -3.75 7.65
CA VAL A 109 1.51 -4.22 7.00
C VAL A 109 1.81 -5.27 5.94
N LEU A 110 2.77 -4.97 5.06
CA LEU A 110 3.17 -5.87 3.97
C LEU A 110 3.79 -7.17 4.49
N ARG A 111 4.40 -7.17 5.67
CA ARG A 111 4.95 -8.36 6.34
C ARG A 111 3.91 -9.20 7.04
N THR A 112 2.90 -8.55 7.62
CA THR A 112 1.79 -9.24 8.30
C THR A 112 1.02 -10.11 7.30
N ILE A 113 0.93 -9.67 6.05
CA ILE A 113 0.51 -10.52 4.94
C ILE A 113 1.72 -11.35 4.50
N GLU A 114 1.61 -12.68 4.47
CA GLU A 114 2.73 -13.52 4.02
C GLU A 114 3.28 -13.04 2.66
N ALA A 115 4.57 -12.69 2.61
CA ALA A 115 5.21 -12.04 1.46
C ALA A 115 5.10 -12.83 0.14
N SER A 116 4.96 -14.15 0.22
CA SER A 116 4.74 -15.04 -0.95
C SER A 116 3.31 -14.98 -1.50
N ARG A 117 2.36 -14.49 -0.69
CA ARG A 117 0.94 -14.37 -1.05
C ARG A 117 0.55 -12.97 -1.51
N LEU A 118 1.46 -12.01 -1.51
CA LEU A 118 1.18 -10.61 -1.83
C LEU A 118 2.15 -10.05 -2.86
N GLN A 119 1.58 -9.49 -3.93
CA GLN A 119 2.33 -8.68 -4.89
C GLN A 119 1.67 -7.32 -5.05
N VAL A 120 2.45 -6.27 -5.21
CA VAL A 120 1.93 -4.93 -5.52
C VAL A 120 1.77 -4.82 -7.03
N ASP A 121 0.56 -4.53 -7.51
CA ASP A 121 0.30 -4.28 -8.93
C ASP A 121 0.72 -2.84 -9.26
N GLY A 122 1.92 -2.70 -9.81
CA GLY A 122 2.48 -1.41 -10.20
C GLY A 122 1.59 -0.65 -11.21
N ARG A 123 0.88 -1.36 -12.11
CA ARG A 123 -0.02 -0.71 -13.07
C ARG A 123 -1.22 -0.11 -12.36
N ARG A 124 -1.81 -0.85 -11.41
CA ARG A 124 -2.96 -0.35 -10.65
C ARG A 124 -2.59 0.81 -9.73
N VAL A 125 -1.41 0.78 -9.13
CA VAL A 125 -0.85 1.91 -8.39
C VAL A 125 -0.76 3.15 -9.27
N MET A 126 -0.28 3.01 -10.52
CA MET A 126 -0.23 4.12 -11.48
C MET A 126 -1.63 4.63 -11.87
N GLU A 127 -2.58 3.74 -12.14
CA GLU A 127 -3.96 4.13 -12.47
C GLU A 127 -4.58 4.96 -11.37
N ILE A 128 -4.47 4.50 -10.11
CA ILE A 128 -5.01 5.22 -8.96
C ILE A 128 -4.27 6.54 -8.78
N ALA A 129 -2.94 6.55 -8.84
CA ALA A 129 -2.16 7.77 -8.69
C ALA A 129 -2.48 8.84 -9.75
N SER A 130 -2.87 8.43 -10.96
CA SER A 130 -3.28 9.35 -12.02
C SER A 130 -4.70 9.93 -11.84
N GLN A 131 -5.55 9.25 -11.07
CA GLN A 131 -6.97 9.61 -10.88
C GLN A 131 -7.24 10.25 -9.52
N VAL A 132 -6.32 10.05 -8.57
CA VAL A 132 -6.49 10.42 -7.18
C VAL A 132 -5.58 11.59 -6.84
N ASP A 133 -6.21 12.67 -6.40
CA ASP A 133 -5.52 13.74 -5.69
C ASP A 133 -5.28 13.29 -4.24
N PHE A 134 -4.08 12.79 -3.95
CA PHE A 134 -3.73 12.27 -2.63
C PHE A 134 -3.76 13.33 -1.53
N GLU A 135 -3.65 14.63 -1.86
CA GLU A 135 -3.86 15.70 -0.86
C GLU A 135 -5.31 15.72 -0.36
N ARG A 136 -6.26 15.45 -1.26
CA ARG A 136 -7.68 15.36 -0.91
C ARG A 136 -8.00 14.09 -0.13
N ILE A 137 -7.31 12.98 -0.39
CA ILE A 137 -7.44 11.76 0.44
C ILE A 137 -6.86 11.99 1.83
N GLY A 138 -5.71 12.65 1.96
CA GLY A 138 -5.15 13.03 3.25
C GLY A 138 -6.13 13.85 4.08
N ALA A 139 -6.78 14.83 3.44
CA ALA A 139 -7.84 15.64 4.07
C ALA A 139 -9.05 14.80 4.52
N LEU A 140 -9.50 13.85 3.70
CA LEU A 140 -10.60 12.94 4.05
C LEU A 140 -10.21 11.98 5.19
N ALA A 141 -8.98 11.48 5.21
CA ALA A 141 -8.46 10.64 6.28
C ALA A 141 -8.39 11.41 7.60
N SER A 142 -7.95 12.67 7.61
CA SER A 142 -7.97 13.51 8.82
C SER A 142 -9.40 13.80 9.32
N ILE A 143 -10.38 13.95 8.41
CA ILE A 143 -11.80 14.12 8.78
C ILE A 143 -12.38 12.83 9.37
N LEU A 144 -11.98 11.66 8.84
CA LEU A 144 -12.47 10.35 9.28
C LEU A 144 -11.77 9.83 10.55
N LEU A 145 -10.51 10.22 10.77
CA LEU A 145 -9.69 9.77 11.90
C LEU A 145 -9.62 10.78 13.06
N GLY A 146 -10.38 11.88 12.99
CA GLY A 146 -10.49 12.85 14.06
C GLY A 146 -9.16 13.55 14.40
N GLN A 147 -8.79 14.55 13.62
CA GLN A 147 -7.95 15.65 14.09
C GLN A 147 -8.78 16.94 14.03
#